data_AF-A0A923YX67-F1
#
_entry.id   AF-A0A923YX67-F1
#
_cell.length_a   1.000
_cell.length_b   1.000
_cell.length_c   1.000
_cell.angle_alpha   90.00
_cell.angle_beta   90.00
_cell.angle_gamma   90.00
#
_symmetry.space_group_name_H-M   'P 1'
#
loop_
_entity.id
_entity.type
_entity.pdbx_description
1 polymer ?
#
loop_
_entity_poly.entity_id
_entity_poly.type
_entity_poly.pdbx_seq_one_letter_code
_entity_poly.pdbx_strand_id
1 'polypeptide(L)'
;MPSVTTLNAKNLAALGPERLAELLLDVTTGDAAAKRRLRLELASRGGGDVAGEIRKRLVSIAKSRSFVDWRKVKELARDLEAQREAIAAHVAATTPDEAFDLLWRMLAIAPSIYERCDDSNGIIGSVIASARGDLGAIAAEAGQPVGALADRVFAAVCANDYGQFDHLISLTAQALGPDGLNRLKAQFEELAANAPIGAGGERRVIGLSTRGPIYQDDYERGRHGRLVRSALTEIADALGDVDGFAGRYSDEERVNPAIAAAIAERLLAADRASEALATLEGADGAFRQGGHWPDWQRVRIEVLDALGRSSDAQEDRWQAFERGLDAGYLRAHLKRLPDFDDIEAEERALGFVSRHSSFHQALAFLIDWPALERAAGLIMARTDELDGDHYWLLTPAADALEQRHPLAATLVLRAMIDLSLDAAKYKRYGHAARHLQTCEHLARRIDDFAGHPNHANYVADLRRRHARKIGFWDA
;
A
#
# COMPACT_ATOMS: atom_id res chain seq x y z
N MET A 1 31.71 15.81 -29.26
CA MET A 1 32.58 15.75 -28.08
C MET A 1 31.94 16.61 -27.00
N PRO A 2 31.57 16.08 -25.82
CA PRO A 2 31.05 16.93 -24.74
C PRO A 2 32.10 17.99 -24.37
N SER A 3 31.67 19.21 -24.09
CA SER A 3 32.57 20.32 -23.75
C SER A 3 33.41 19.96 -22.52
N VAL A 4 34.70 20.29 -22.55
CA VAL A 4 35.61 20.17 -21.41
C VAL A 4 35.23 21.09 -20.23
N THR A 5 34.32 22.05 -20.44
CA THR A 5 33.82 22.96 -19.39
C THR A 5 32.47 22.54 -18.80
N THR A 6 31.83 21.48 -19.30
CA THR A 6 30.56 21.00 -18.74
C THR A 6 30.79 20.34 -17.38
N LEU A 7 29.98 20.69 -16.37
CA LEU A 7 30.05 20.06 -15.04
C LEU A 7 29.56 18.60 -15.11
N ASN A 8 30.50 17.64 -15.05
CA ASN A 8 30.21 16.21 -14.98
C ASN A 8 31.38 15.45 -14.33
N ALA A 9 31.16 14.19 -13.94
CA ALA A 9 32.15 13.38 -13.24
C ALA A 9 33.47 13.20 -14.03
N LYS A 10 33.40 13.06 -15.36
CA LYS A 10 34.58 12.90 -16.22
C LYS A 10 35.46 14.15 -16.22
N ASN A 11 34.85 15.32 -16.37
CA ASN A 11 35.56 16.59 -16.38
C ASN A 11 36.08 16.97 -14.99
N LEU A 12 35.35 16.63 -13.92
CA LEU A 12 35.85 16.78 -12.54
C LEU A 12 37.05 15.89 -12.26
N ALA A 13 37.01 14.61 -12.67
CA ALA A 13 38.15 13.70 -12.52
C ALA A 13 39.42 14.19 -13.23
N ALA A 14 39.28 14.92 -14.34
CA ALA A 14 40.39 15.51 -15.08
C ALA A 14 41.11 16.66 -14.33
N LEU A 15 40.53 17.20 -13.26
CA LEU A 15 41.19 18.22 -12.41
C LEU A 15 42.34 17.67 -11.56
N GLY A 16 42.41 16.34 -11.40
CA GLY A 16 43.40 15.68 -10.55
C GLY A 16 42.97 15.59 -9.07
N PRO A 17 43.53 14.60 -8.33
CA PRO A 17 43.09 14.29 -6.98
C PRO A 17 43.39 15.41 -5.97
N GLU A 18 44.52 16.11 -6.10
CA GLU A 18 44.89 17.21 -5.20
C GLU A 18 43.91 18.38 -5.30
N ARG A 19 43.59 18.79 -6.53
CA ARG A 19 42.65 19.90 -6.75
C ARG A 19 41.23 19.55 -6.31
N LEU A 20 40.81 18.30 -6.53
CA LEU A 20 39.52 17.82 -6.03
C LEU A 20 39.48 17.78 -4.49
N ALA A 21 40.57 17.38 -3.82
CA ALA A 21 40.64 17.37 -2.36
C ALA A 21 40.52 18.78 -1.78
N GLU A 22 41.23 19.76 -2.34
CA GLU A 22 41.09 21.18 -1.97
C GLU A 22 39.67 21.68 -2.15
N LEU A 23 39.07 21.44 -3.32
CA LEU A 23 37.71 21.87 -3.62
C LEU A 23 36.68 21.22 -2.68
N LEU A 24 36.86 19.94 -2.32
CA LEU A 24 36.01 19.27 -1.34
C LEU A 24 36.16 19.89 0.06
N LEU A 25 37.37 20.22 0.50
CA LEU A 25 37.57 20.91 1.79
C LEU A 25 36.93 22.31 1.79
N ASP A 26 37.05 23.04 0.70
CA ASP A 26 36.44 24.36 0.54
C ASP A 26 34.91 24.27 0.53
N VAL A 27 34.33 23.42 -0.31
CA VAL A 27 32.87 23.28 -0.46
C VAL A 27 32.23 22.72 0.81
N THR A 28 32.94 21.90 1.58
CA THR A 28 32.43 21.40 2.86
C THR A 28 32.65 22.36 4.04
N THR A 29 33.28 23.52 3.82
CA THR A 29 33.43 24.52 4.88
C THR A 29 32.08 25.09 5.30
N GLY A 30 31.79 25.04 6.60
CA GLY A 30 30.47 25.40 7.14
C GLY A 30 29.40 24.29 7.04
N ASP A 31 29.62 23.26 6.22
CA ASP A 31 28.72 22.11 6.11
C ASP A 31 29.23 20.93 6.96
N ALA A 32 28.71 20.84 8.18
CA ALA A 32 29.06 19.77 9.10
C ALA A 32 28.65 18.37 8.57
N ALA A 33 27.58 18.26 7.78
CA ALA A 33 27.12 16.98 7.23
C ALA A 33 28.05 16.50 6.13
N ALA A 34 28.42 17.37 5.19
CA ALA A 34 29.36 17.05 4.13
C ALA A 34 30.76 16.71 4.68
N LYS A 35 31.24 17.41 5.72
CA LYS A 35 32.49 17.03 6.42
C LYS A 35 32.43 15.64 7.05
N ARG A 36 31.29 15.24 7.62
CA ARG A 36 31.12 13.89 8.18
C ARG A 36 31.16 12.83 7.09
N ARG A 37 30.49 13.07 5.96
CA ARG A 37 30.54 12.16 4.80
C ARG A 37 31.97 11.94 4.32
N LEU A 38 32.76 13.00 4.14
CA LEU A 38 34.17 12.87 3.75
C LEU A 38 34.99 12.08 4.78
N ARG A 39 34.78 12.30 6.08
CA ARG A 39 35.47 11.52 7.13
C ARG A 39 35.11 10.03 7.07
N LEU A 40 33.86 9.71 6.76
CA LEU A 40 33.40 8.33 6.65
C LEU A 40 34.04 7.62 5.45
N GLU A 41 34.12 8.28 4.30
CA GLU A 41 34.82 7.78 3.10
C GLU A 41 36.34 7.61 3.32
N LEU A 42 36.94 8.46 4.16
CA LEU A 42 38.35 8.32 4.54
C LEU A 42 38.54 7.13 5.50
N ALA A 43 37.64 6.95 6.46
CA ALA A 43 37.69 5.83 7.39
C ALA A 43 37.52 4.48 6.67
N SER A 44 36.65 4.39 5.66
CA SER A 44 36.41 3.16 4.89
C SER A 44 37.61 2.73 4.04
N ARG A 45 38.44 3.68 3.57
CA ARG A 45 39.66 3.39 2.78
C ARG A 45 40.92 3.17 3.60
N GLY A 46 41.00 3.77 4.79
CA GLY A 46 42.22 3.82 5.60
C GLY A 46 42.38 2.72 6.65
N GLY A 47 41.49 1.72 6.70
CA GLY A 47 41.41 0.77 7.82
C GLY A 47 40.95 1.44 9.12
N GLY A 48 40.25 2.58 9.02
CA GLY A 48 39.70 3.31 10.16
C GLY A 48 38.41 2.67 10.67
N ASP A 49 38.06 2.98 11.93
CA ASP A 49 36.87 2.46 12.60
C ASP A 49 35.58 3.17 12.10
N VAL A 50 35.10 2.77 10.91
CA VAL A 50 33.83 3.26 10.33
C VAL A 50 32.67 2.98 11.27
N ALA A 51 32.62 1.78 11.85
CA ALA A 51 31.58 1.37 12.79
C ALA A 51 31.55 2.29 14.02
N GLY A 52 32.71 2.64 14.58
CA GLY A 52 32.87 3.56 15.69
C GLY A 52 32.41 4.98 15.39
N GLU A 53 32.70 5.52 14.20
CA GLU A 53 32.22 6.85 13.80
C GLU A 53 30.68 6.89 13.64
N ILE A 54 30.10 5.85 13.04
CA ILE A 54 28.64 5.70 12.94
C ILE A 54 28.04 5.58 14.34
N ARG A 55 28.62 4.74 15.21
CA ARG A 55 28.18 4.55 16.61
C ARG A 55 28.19 5.85 17.39
N LYS A 56 29.25 6.65 17.28
CA LYS A 56 29.35 7.99 17.89
C LYS A 56 28.25 8.91 17.39
N ARG A 57 27.95 8.87 16.08
CA ARG A 57 26.90 9.70 15.50
C ARG A 57 25.51 9.31 16.01
N LEU A 58 25.18 8.02 16.01
CA LEU A 58 23.90 7.53 16.55
C LEU A 58 23.74 7.90 18.04
N VAL A 59 24.81 7.79 18.84
CA VAL A 59 24.81 8.25 20.25
C VAL A 59 24.55 9.75 20.36
N SER A 60 25.17 10.57 19.49
CA SER A 60 24.94 12.01 19.46
C SER A 60 23.49 12.35 19.11
N ILE A 61 22.88 11.66 18.15
CA ILE A 61 21.47 11.84 17.78
C ILE A 61 20.56 11.46 18.96
N ALA A 62 20.79 10.32 19.60
CA ALA A 62 20.01 9.83 20.74
C ALA A 62 20.06 10.75 21.97
N LYS A 63 21.20 11.40 22.20
CA LYS A 63 21.39 12.34 23.32
C LYS A 63 20.76 13.71 23.07
N SER A 64 20.46 14.05 21.81
CA SER A 64 19.84 15.33 21.51
C SER A 64 18.45 15.46 22.14
N ARG A 65 18.14 16.65 22.65
CA ARG A 65 16.83 17.01 23.23
C ARG A 65 16.17 18.17 22.48
N SER A 66 16.84 18.73 21.48
CA SER A 66 16.29 19.83 20.69
C SER A 66 15.12 19.33 19.83
N PHE A 67 14.03 20.09 19.84
CA PHE A 67 12.90 19.86 18.93
C PHE A 67 13.35 20.03 17.47
N VAL A 68 12.91 19.10 16.62
CA VAL A 68 13.20 19.05 15.19
C VAL A 68 11.96 19.54 14.46
N ASP A 69 11.98 20.81 14.07
CA ASP A 69 10.93 21.39 13.24
C ASP A 69 10.99 20.85 11.80
N TRP A 70 9.91 21.05 11.05
CA TRP A 70 9.73 20.55 9.68
C TRP A 70 10.87 20.91 8.70
N ARG A 71 11.62 22.01 8.93
CA ARG A 71 12.76 22.38 8.09
C ARG A 71 13.96 21.47 8.37
N LYS A 72 14.17 21.14 9.65
CA LYS A 72 15.28 20.29 10.13
C LYS A 72 15.00 18.80 10.01
N VAL A 73 13.73 18.37 9.88
CA VAL A 73 13.38 16.96 9.67
C VAL A 73 14.10 16.38 8.46
N LYS A 74 14.15 17.13 7.35
CA LYS A 74 14.85 16.70 6.13
C LYS A 74 16.35 16.54 6.32
N GLU A 75 16.96 17.37 7.17
CA GLU A 75 18.39 17.29 7.46
C GLU A 75 18.71 16.09 8.37
N LEU A 76 17.89 15.87 9.40
CA LEU A 76 18.02 14.69 10.27
C LEU A 76 17.79 13.40 9.48
N ALA A 77 16.79 13.36 8.61
CA ALA A 77 16.52 12.21 7.75
C ALA A 77 17.70 11.88 6.83
N ARG A 78 18.27 12.88 6.15
CA ARG A 78 19.47 12.69 5.31
C ARG A 78 20.67 12.21 6.12
N ASP A 79 20.82 12.69 7.35
CA ASP A 79 21.92 12.28 8.22
C ASP A 79 21.76 10.83 8.72
N LEU A 80 20.54 10.41 9.07
CA LEU A 80 20.21 9.01 9.38
C LEU A 80 20.41 8.12 8.15
N GLU A 81 19.91 8.54 6.99
CA GLU A 81 20.06 7.79 5.73
C GLU A 81 21.53 7.61 5.37
N ALA A 82 22.35 8.66 5.51
CA ALA A 82 23.79 8.55 5.30
C ALA A 82 24.45 7.58 6.29
N GLN A 83 23.96 7.46 7.53
CA GLN A 83 24.47 6.44 8.46
C GLN A 83 24.04 5.04 8.02
N ARG A 84 22.78 4.86 7.58
CA ARG A 84 22.24 3.58 7.09
C ARG A 84 23.02 3.08 5.87
N GLU A 85 23.17 3.94 4.86
CA GLU A 85 23.95 3.64 3.65
C GLU A 85 25.40 3.29 3.99
N ALA A 86 26.02 4.00 4.93
CA ALA A 86 27.38 3.70 5.37
C ALA A 86 27.50 2.34 6.06
N ILE A 87 26.52 1.95 6.88
CA ILE A 87 26.50 0.62 7.51
C ILE A 87 26.45 -0.46 6.40
N ALA A 88 25.51 -0.32 5.47
CA ALA A 88 25.31 -1.28 4.38
C ALA A 88 26.53 -1.36 3.45
N ALA A 89 27.11 -0.23 3.07
CA ALA A 89 28.19 -0.17 2.09
C ALA A 89 29.58 -0.54 2.65
N HIS A 90 29.83 -0.24 3.93
CA HIS A 90 31.19 -0.31 4.48
C HIS A 90 31.36 -1.22 5.69
N VAL A 91 30.30 -1.53 6.43
CA VAL A 91 30.39 -2.36 7.65
C VAL A 91 29.87 -3.77 7.38
N ALA A 92 28.70 -3.89 6.73
CA ALA A 92 28.03 -5.17 6.53
C ALA A 92 28.90 -6.22 5.79
N ALA A 93 29.68 -5.80 4.80
CA ALA A 93 30.52 -6.70 4.02
C ALA A 93 31.73 -7.29 4.78
N THR A 94 32.19 -6.62 5.85
CA THR A 94 33.39 -7.01 6.59
C THR A 94 33.09 -7.53 7.99
N THR A 95 32.11 -6.92 8.66
CA THR A 95 31.72 -7.19 10.06
C THR A 95 30.19 -7.15 10.16
N PRO A 96 29.48 -8.18 9.66
CA PRO A 96 28.02 -8.21 9.64
C PRO A 96 27.40 -8.18 11.04
N ASP A 97 28.09 -8.68 12.06
CA ASP A 97 27.71 -8.61 13.46
C ASP A 97 27.68 -7.16 13.98
N GLU A 98 28.72 -6.38 13.70
CA GLU A 98 28.75 -4.96 14.06
C GLU A 98 27.72 -4.14 13.26
N ALA A 99 27.53 -4.46 11.97
CA ALA A 99 26.51 -3.83 11.15
C ALA A 99 25.10 -4.06 11.71
N PHE A 100 24.81 -5.30 12.14
CA PHE A 100 23.55 -5.66 12.78
C PHE A 100 23.32 -4.86 14.06
N ASP A 101 24.35 -4.72 14.89
CA ASP A 101 24.27 -3.92 16.12
C ASP A 101 24.06 -2.42 15.85
N LEU A 102 24.67 -1.86 14.81
CA LEU A 102 24.48 -0.46 14.43
C LEU A 102 23.07 -0.21 13.90
N LEU A 103 22.54 -1.09 13.05
CA LEU A 103 21.16 -0.99 12.56
C LEU A 103 20.17 -1.13 13.71
N TRP A 104 20.38 -2.11 14.60
CA TRP A 104 19.54 -2.27 15.77
C TRP A 104 19.54 -1.02 16.65
N ARG A 105 20.71 -0.40 16.84
CA ARG A 105 20.84 0.84 17.58
C ARG A 105 20.12 1.99 16.89
N MET A 106 20.14 2.06 15.56
CA MET A 106 19.35 3.04 14.80
C MET A 106 17.85 2.85 15.02
N LEU A 107 17.34 1.61 15.05
CA LEU A 107 15.94 1.36 15.40
C LEU A 107 15.62 1.76 16.85
N ALA A 108 16.49 1.39 17.79
CA ALA A 108 16.29 1.66 19.21
C ALA A 108 16.27 3.15 19.58
N ILE A 109 16.85 4.04 18.75
CA ILE A 109 16.79 5.49 18.99
C ILE A 109 15.52 6.14 18.44
N ALA A 110 14.73 5.44 17.61
CA ALA A 110 13.56 5.99 16.94
C ALA A 110 12.53 6.62 17.90
N PRO A 111 12.16 6.00 19.04
CA PRO A 111 11.25 6.63 20.01
C PRO A 111 11.72 8.01 20.46
N SER A 112 13.01 8.16 20.78
CA SER A 112 13.60 9.44 21.20
C SER A 112 13.63 10.50 20.09
N ILE A 113 13.51 10.09 18.82
CA ILE A 113 13.40 11.00 17.68
C ILE A 113 11.94 11.41 17.51
N TYR A 114 11.01 10.45 17.50
CA TYR A 114 9.58 10.72 17.34
C TYR A 114 9.01 11.62 18.44
N GLU A 115 9.46 11.47 19.68
CA GLU A 115 9.03 12.34 20.80
C GLU A 115 9.41 13.82 20.61
N ARG A 116 10.38 14.13 19.75
CA ARG A 116 10.91 15.48 19.54
C ARG A 116 10.86 15.95 18.08
N CYS A 117 10.14 15.25 17.22
CA CYS A 117 10.11 15.47 15.79
C CYS A 117 8.68 15.41 15.27
N ASP A 118 8.27 16.41 14.48
CA ASP A 118 7.04 16.32 13.70
C ASP A 118 7.32 15.57 12.40
N ASP A 119 7.13 14.25 12.42
CA ASP A 119 7.28 13.37 11.25
C ASP A 119 5.93 13.06 10.58
N SER A 120 4.98 14.01 10.58
CA SER A 120 3.68 13.81 9.94
C SER A 120 3.76 13.54 8.42
N ASN A 121 4.91 13.79 7.79
CA ASN A 121 5.18 13.45 6.38
C ASN A 121 5.82 12.06 6.19
N GLY A 122 6.14 11.34 7.27
CA GLY A 122 6.69 9.98 7.28
C GLY A 122 8.14 9.85 6.79
N ILE A 123 8.91 10.95 6.68
CA ILE A 123 10.27 10.92 6.15
C ILE A 123 11.22 10.14 7.08
N ILE A 124 11.17 10.39 8.40
CA ILE A 124 11.98 9.64 9.36
C ILE A 124 11.52 8.20 9.44
N GLY A 125 10.20 7.97 9.48
CA GLY A 125 9.60 6.64 9.44
C GLY A 125 10.08 5.80 8.25
N SER A 126 10.22 6.41 7.07
CA SER A 126 10.75 5.73 5.88
C SER A 126 12.21 5.28 6.05
N VAL A 127 13.05 6.09 6.70
CA VAL A 127 14.46 5.72 6.96
C VAL A 127 14.53 4.58 7.97
N ILE A 128 13.73 4.64 9.03
CA ILE A 128 13.64 3.57 10.05
C ILE A 128 13.13 2.26 9.44
N ALA A 129 12.11 2.32 8.58
CA ALA A 129 11.61 1.16 7.85
C ALA A 129 12.68 0.53 6.94
N SER A 130 13.48 1.37 6.27
CA SER A 130 14.59 0.91 5.42
C SER A 130 15.69 0.24 6.25
N ALA A 131 16.09 0.86 7.36
CA ALA A 131 17.09 0.29 8.29
C ALA A 131 16.63 -1.03 8.90
N ARG A 132 15.32 -1.19 9.11
CA ARG A 132 14.72 -2.45 9.57
C ARG A 132 14.79 -3.54 8.51
N GLY A 133 14.58 -3.19 7.24
CA GLY A 133 14.79 -4.10 6.11
C GLY A 133 16.26 -4.55 6.00
N ASP A 134 17.21 -3.62 6.10
CA ASP A 134 18.64 -3.93 6.07
C ASP A 134 19.04 -4.87 7.23
N LEU A 135 18.47 -4.65 8.42
CA LEU A 135 18.74 -5.47 9.60
C LEU A 135 18.31 -6.92 9.37
N GLY A 136 17.12 -7.14 8.78
CA GLY A 136 16.64 -8.47 8.42
C GLY A 136 17.54 -9.14 7.37
N ALA A 137 17.97 -8.37 6.35
CA ALA A 137 18.80 -8.89 5.27
C ALA A 137 20.16 -9.44 5.75
N ILE A 138 20.75 -8.83 6.79
CA ILE A 138 22.06 -9.26 7.33
C ILE A 138 21.93 -10.15 8.58
N ALA A 139 20.72 -10.40 9.09
CA ALA A 139 20.52 -11.05 10.39
C ALA A 139 21.16 -12.45 10.47
N ALA A 140 21.06 -13.24 9.40
CA ALA A 140 21.65 -14.58 9.35
C ALA A 140 23.18 -14.53 9.27
N GLU A 141 23.73 -13.60 8.48
CA GLU A 141 25.18 -13.40 8.32
C GLU A 141 25.84 -12.84 9.59
N ALA A 142 25.10 -12.05 10.38
CA ALA A 142 25.56 -11.49 11.64
C ALA A 142 25.86 -12.55 12.71
N GLY A 143 25.42 -13.80 12.53
CA GLY A 143 25.83 -14.94 13.34
C GLY A 143 25.53 -14.80 14.84
N GLN A 144 24.49 -14.04 15.20
CA GLN A 144 24.14 -13.79 16.60
C GLN A 144 23.78 -15.12 17.31
N PRO A 145 24.18 -15.33 18.57
CA PRO A 145 23.76 -16.52 19.31
C PRO A 145 22.22 -16.58 19.39
N VAL A 146 21.62 -17.67 18.91
CA VAL A 146 20.16 -17.81 18.75
C VAL A 146 19.37 -17.44 20.02
N GLY A 147 19.81 -17.92 21.18
CA GLY A 147 19.15 -17.59 22.46
C GLY A 147 19.21 -16.10 22.81
N ALA A 148 20.35 -15.45 22.57
CA ALA A 148 20.52 -14.02 22.81
C ALA A 148 19.71 -13.18 21.81
N LEU A 149 19.65 -13.62 20.54
CA LEU A 149 18.84 -12.97 19.53
C LEU A 149 17.34 -13.07 19.85
N ALA A 150 16.86 -14.26 20.26
CA ALA A 150 15.47 -14.45 20.67
C ALA A 150 15.09 -13.52 21.83
N ASP A 151 15.90 -13.47 22.89
CA ASP A 151 15.63 -12.61 24.05
C ASP A 151 15.63 -11.11 23.66
N ARG A 152 16.54 -10.73 22.75
CA ARG A 152 16.62 -9.35 22.23
C ARG A 152 15.39 -9.00 21.38
N VAL A 153 14.94 -9.91 20.51
CA VAL A 153 13.73 -9.74 19.69
C VAL A 153 12.49 -9.65 20.57
N PHE A 154 12.34 -10.55 21.56
CA PHE A 154 11.23 -10.51 22.51
C PHE A 154 11.14 -9.15 23.22
N ALA A 155 12.25 -8.67 23.77
CA ALA A 155 12.31 -7.37 24.45
C ALA A 155 11.95 -6.20 23.50
N ALA A 156 12.45 -6.22 22.26
CA ALA A 156 12.19 -5.18 21.28
C ALA A 156 10.73 -5.15 20.81
N VAL A 157 10.12 -6.31 20.57
CA VAL A 157 8.70 -6.42 20.20
C VAL A 157 7.81 -5.90 21.34
N CYS A 158 8.14 -6.20 22.60
CA CYS A 158 7.44 -5.64 23.76
C CYS A 158 7.56 -4.11 23.90
N ALA A 159 8.69 -3.54 23.44
CA ALA A 159 9.02 -2.11 23.51
C ALA A 159 8.79 -1.38 22.16
N ASN A 160 7.84 -1.86 21.35
CA ASN A 160 7.59 -1.36 20.00
C ASN A 160 6.53 -0.23 19.94
N ASP A 161 6.69 0.82 20.75
CA ASP A 161 5.65 1.86 20.93
C ASP A 161 5.39 2.71 19.67
N TYR A 162 6.37 2.81 18.76
CA TYR A 162 6.29 3.60 17.54
C TYR A 162 6.41 2.76 16.26
N GLY A 163 6.28 1.43 16.37
CA GLY A 163 6.40 0.53 15.22
C GLY A 163 7.83 0.39 14.67
N GLN A 164 8.86 0.87 15.38
CA GLN A 164 10.25 0.80 14.94
C GLN A 164 10.77 -0.65 14.78
N PHE A 165 10.10 -1.62 15.40
CA PHE A 165 10.38 -3.05 15.34
C PHE A 165 9.23 -3.86 14.71
N ASP A 166 8.34 -3.23 13.92
CA ASP A 166 7.28 -3.99 13.22
C ASP A 166 7.86 -5.10 12.33
N HIS A 167 7.26 -6.27 12.35
CA HIS A 167 7.70 -7.45 11.59
C HIS A 167 9.09 -7.99 11.96
N LEU A 168 9.66 -7.59 13.12
CA LEU A 168 11.01 -7.99 13.52
C LEU A 168 11.17 -9.52 13.65
N ILE A 169 10.13 -10.22 14.12
CA ILE A 169 10.14 -11.69 14.21
C ILE A 169 10.31 -12.28 12.82
N SER A 170 9.47 -11.85 11.87
CA SER A 170 9.52 -12.30 10.47
C SER A 170 10.88 -12.00 9.81
N LEU A 171 11.42 -10.80 10.04
CA LEU A 171 12.71 -10.36 9.49
C LEU A 171 13.92 -11.10 10.06
N THR A 172 13.82 -11.60 11.29
CA THR A 172 14.91 -12.35 11.95
C THR A 172 14.68 -13.86 11.96
N ALA A 173 13.57 -14.34 11.36
CA ALA A 173 13.17 -15.74 11.37
C ALA A 173 14.26 -16.69 10.87
N GLN A 174 14.94 -16.34 9.78
CA GLN A 174 16.04 -17.14 9.23
C GLN A 174 17.21 -17.27 10.22
N ALA A 175 17.56 -16.18 10.91
CA ALA A 175 18.65 -16.16 11.88
C ALA A 175 18.29 -16.87 13.19
N LEU A 176 17.03 -16.83 13.58
CA LEU A 176 16.49 -17.53 14.76
C LEU A 176 16.38 -19.04 14.52
N GLY A 177 15.98 -19.43 13.30
CA GLY A 177 15.61 -20.81 12.98
C GLY A 177 14.45 -21.33 13.83
N PRO A 178 14.08 -22.61 13.69
CA PRO A 178 13.00 -23.22 14.46
C PRO A 178 13.21 -23.15 15.97
N ASP A 179 14.45 -23.32 16.46
CA ASP A 179 14.76 -23.30 17.89
C ASP A 179 14.53 -21.91 18.51
N GLY A 180 15.00 -20.85 17.84
CA GLY A 180 14.80 -19.47 18.29
C GLY A 180 13.33 -19.05 18.23
N LEU A 181 12.61 -19.45 17.18
CA LEU A 181 11.18 -19.18 17.02
C LEU A 181 10.34 -19.91 18.08
N ASN A 182 10.65 -21.17 18.41
CA ASN A 182 9.97 -21.89 19.48
C ASN A 182 10.27 -21.30 20.87
N ARG A 183 11.47 -20.78 21.09
CA ARG A 183 11.78 -20.02 22.31
C ARG A 183 10.94 -18.75 22.41
N LEU A 184 10.83 -17.98 21.33
CA LEU A 184 9.95 -16.80 21.28
C LEU A 184 8.49 -17.19 21.52
N LYS A 185 8.01 -18.29 20.92
CA LYS A 185 6.66 -18.83 21.13
C LYS A 185 6.39 -19.03 22.62
N ALA A 186 7.28 -19.75 23.31
CA ALA A 186 7.18 -19.99 24.74
C ALA A 186 7.17 -18.69 25.57
N GLN A 187 8.01 -17.70 25.22
CA GLN A 187 8.04 -16.40 25.90
C GLN A 187 6.72 -15.62 25.73
N PHE A 188 6.12 -15.64 24.53
CA PHE A 188 4.85 -14.98 24.28
C PHE A 188 3.64 -15.74 24.86
N GLU A 189 3.69 -17.07 24.93
CA GLU A 189 2.68 -17.88 25.63
C GLU A 189 2.74 -17.65 27.14
N GLU A 190 3.94 -17.56 27.73
CA GLU A 190 4.12 -17.17 29.13
C GLU A 190 3.63 -15.74 29.38
N LEU A 191 3.93 -14.81 28.47
CA LEU A 191 3.41 -13.44 28.54
C LEU A 191 1.87 -13.43 28.51
N ALA A 192 1.26 -14.23 27.64
CA ALA A 192 -0.20 -14.37 27.54
C ALA A 192 -0.84 -14.91 28.82
N ALA A 193 -0.19 -15.90 29.45
CA ALA A 193 -0.65 -16.47 30.72
C ALA A 193 -0.59 -15.46 31.88
N ASN A 194 0.35 -14.51 31.82
CA ASN A 194 0.54 -13.45 32.81
C ASN A 194 -0.16 -12.14 32.42
N ALA A 195 -1.32 -12.22 31.76
CA ALA A 195 -2.07 -11.06 31.32
C ALA A 195 -2.39 -10.10 32.50
N PRO A 196 -2.34 -8.76 32.29
CA PRO A 196 -2.64 -7.80 33.34
C PRO A 196 -4.06 -8.01 33.89
N ILE A 197 -4.16 -8.45 35.14
CA ILE A 197 -5.43 -8.50 35.87
C ILE A 197 -5.74 -7.05 36.26
N GLY A 198 -6.87 -6.51 35.79
CA GLY A 198 -7.27 -5.14 36.10
C GLY A 198 -7.26 -4.91 37.61
N ALA A 199 -6.57 -3.86 38.07
CA ALA A 199 -6.47 -3.55 39.48
C ALA A 199 -7.89 -3.40 40.07
N GLY A 200 -8.21 -4.14 41.14
CA GLY A 200 -9.50 -4.09 41.84
C GLY A 200 -9.78 -2.77 42.58
N GLY A 201 -9.15 -1.67 42.16
CA GLY A 201 -9.28 -0.32 42.73
C GLY A 201 -9.95 0.66 41.77
N GLU A 202 -9.89 1.95 42.10
CA GLU A 202 -10.48 3.02 41.30
C GLU A 202 -9.79 3.13 39.92
N ARG A 203 -10.58 3.03 38.85
CA ARG A 203 -10.07 2.94 37.48
C ARG A 203 -9.68 4.32 36.95
N ARG A 204 -8.44 4.47 36.50
CA ARG A 204 -7.91 5.73 35.96
C ARG A 204 -8.38 5.97 34.52
N VAL A 205 -9.02 7.11 34.28
CA VAL A 205 -9.39 7.57 32.93
C VAL A 205 -8.19 8.25 32.26
N ILE A 206 -7.86 7.82 31.05
CA ILE A 206 -6.75 8.36 30.24
C ILE A 206 -7.21 9.09 28.98
N GLY A 207 -8.50 9.03 28.65
CA GLY A 207 -9.06 9.71 27.48
C GLY A 207 -10.58 9.55 27.37
N LEU A 208 -11.15 10.21 26.37
CA LEU A 208 -12.58 10.16 26.04
C LEU A 208 -12.74 9.68 24.60
N SER A 209 -13.69 8.76 24.38
CA SER A 209 -14.11 8.31 23.06
C SER A 209 -15.60 8.59 22.86
N THR A 210 -16.09 8.46 21.63
CA THR A 210 -17.54 8.50 21.33
C THR A 210 -18.35 7.42 22.05
N ARG A 211 -17.68 6.38 22.57
CA ARG A 211 -18.27 5.28 23.35
C ARG A 211 -18.10 5.44 24.86
N GLY A 212 -17.58 6.58 25.34
CA GLY A 212 -17.34 6.87 26.75
C GLY A 212 -15.85 6.93 27.14
N PRO A 213 -15.55 6.99 28.45
CA PRO A 213 -14.18 7.12 28.96
C PRO A 213 -13.32 5.90 28.62
N ILE A 214 -12.06 6.15 28.26
CA ILE A 214 -11.03 5.13 28.06
C ILE A 214 -10.30 4.96 29.39
N TYR A 215 -10.37 3.77 29.95
CA TYR A 215 -9.66 3.42 31.17
C TYR A 215 -8.28 2.85 30.88
N GLN A 216 -7.31 3.16 31.74
CA GLN A 216 -5.92 2.73 31.60
C GLN A 216 -5.79 1.20 31.54
N ASP A 217 -6.49 0.48 32.41
CA ASP A 217 -6.45 -0.98 32.49
C ASP A 217 -7.05 -1.67 31.25
N ASP A 218 -8.11 -1.10 30.65
CA ASP A 218 -8.65 -1.60 29.38
C ASP A 218 -7.68 -1.37 28.23
N TYR A 219 -7.03 -0.20 28.20
CA TYR A 219 -6.03 0.11 27.20
C TYR A 219 -4.82 -0.84 27.30
N GLU A 220 -4.31 -1.07 28.51
CA GLU A 220 -3.19 -1.98 28.78
C GLU A 220 -3.54 -3.42 28.43
N ARG A 221 -4.72 -3.93 28.84
CA ARG A 221 -5.21 -5.25 28.44
C ARG A 221 -5.34 -5.39 26.93
N GLY A 222 -5.92 -4.38 26.26
CA GLY A 222 -6.05 -4.36 24.82
C GLY A 222 -4.70 -4.34 24.10
N ARG A 223 -3.74 -3.52 24.57
CA ARG A 223 -2.37 -3.46 24.03
C ARG A 223 -1.66 -4.80 24.21
N HIS A 224 -1.74 -5.38 25.41
CA HIS A 224 -1.17 -6.69 25.71
C HIS A 224 -1.74 -7.79 24.81
N GLY A 225 -3.07 -7.89 24.70
CA GLY A 225 -3.73 -8.89 23.85
C GLY A 225 -3.38 -8.75 22.37
N ARG A 226 -3.26 -7.51 21.85
CA ARG A 226 -2.82 -7.26 20.46
C ARG A 226 -1.37 -7.65 20.24
N LEU A 227 -0.48 -7.29 21.17
CA LEU A 227 0.94 -7.62 21.12
C LEU A 227 1.15 -9.14 21.02
N VAL A 228 0.59 -9.88 21.98
CA VAL A 228 0.68 -11.36 22.02
C VAL A 228 0.11 -11.97 20.76
N ARG A 229 -1.08 -11.55 20.33
CA ARG A 229 -1.73 -12.08 19.13
C ARG A 229 -0.88 -11.83 17.88
N SER A 230 -0.34 -10.63 17.70
CA SER A 230 0.51 -10.27 16.56
C SER A 230 1.79 -11.11 16.55
N ALA A 231 2.49 -11.17 17.68
CA ALA A 231 3.74 -11.92 17.79
C ALA A 231 3.55 -13.41 17.53
N LEU A 232 2.55 -14.06 18.14
CA LEU A 232 2.25 -15.47 17.88
C LEU A 232 1.78 -15.72 16.44
N THR A 233 1.19 -14.73 15.77
CA THR A 233 0.88 -14.81 14.32
C THR A 233 2.16 -14.92 13.51
N GLU A 234 3.07 -13.96 13.71
CA GLU A 234 4.33 -13.90 12.98
C GLU A 234 5.20 -15.14 13.22
N ILE A 235 5.22 -15.64 14.47
CA ILE A 235 5.95 -16.86 14.82
C ILE A 235 5.34 -18.08 14.11
N ALA A 236 4.01 -18.23 14.12
CA ALA A 236 3.36 -19.33 13.42
C ALA A 236 3.63 -19.28 11.90
N ASP A 237 3.56 -18.09 11.30
CA ASP A 237 3.88 -17.89 9.88
C ASP A 237 5.34 -18.23 9.57
N ALA A 238 6.28 -17.77 10.41
CA ALA A 238 7.71 -18.05 10.26
C ALA A 238 8.06 -19.54 10.46
N LEU A 239 7.31 -20.25 11.30
CA LEU A 239 7.47 -21.70 11.52
C LEU A 239 6.74 -22.55 10.46
N GLY A 240 5.83 -21.97 9.67
CA GLY A 240 4.85 -22.73 8.89
C GLY A 240 3.86 -23.53 9.75
N ASP A 241 3.65 -23.12 11.01
CA ASP A 241 2.78 -23.78 11.99
C ASP A 241 1.31 -23.37 11.76
N VAL A 242 0.70 -23.96 10.72
CA VAL A 242 -0.67 -23.64 10.31
C VAL A 242 -1.69 -23.98 11.40
N ASP A 243 -1.50 -25.10 12.11
CA ASP A 243 -2.38 -25.53 13.18
C ASP A 243 -2.24 -24.59 14.40
N GLY A 244 -1.03 -24.17 14.72
CA GLY A 244 -0.77 -23.13 15.71
C GLY A 244 -1.41 -21.79 15.32
N PHE A 245 -1.38 -21.41 14.04
CA PHE A 245 -2.08 -20.21 13.56
C PHE A 245 -3.60 -20.33 13.77
N ALA A 246 -4.21 -21.44 13.34
CA ALA A 246 -5.65 -21.69 13.46
C ALA A 246 -6.11 -21.80 14.92
N GLY A 247 -5.28 -22.41 15.76
CA GLY A 247 -5.48 -22.59 17.21
C GLY A 247 -5.73 -21.31 18.00
N ARG A 248 -5.34 -20.15 17.45
CA ARG A 248 -5.50 -18.83 18.10
C ARG A 248 -6.91 -18.25 18.00
N TYR A 249 -7.71 -18.80 17.10
CA TYR A 249 -9.10 -18.39 16.90
C TYR A 249 -10.02 -19.40 17.56
N SER A 250 -11.08 -18.93 18.21
CA SER A 250 -12.15 -19.82 18.69
C SER A 250 -12.88 -20.48 17.52
N ASP A 251 -13.62 -21.55 17.79
CA ASP A 251 -14.40 -22.22 16.74
C ASP A 251 -15.45 -21.26 16.12
N GLU A 252 -16.01 -20.32 16.90
CA GLU A 252 -16.89 -19.27 16.38
C GLU A 252 -16.16 -18.20 15.57
N GLU A 253 -14.91 -17.88 15.89
CA GLU A 253 -14.11 -16.94 15.09
C GLU A 253 -13.67 -17.57 13.76
N ARG A 254 -13.42 -18.89 13.73
CA ARG A 254 -13.00 -19.62 12.52
C ARG A 254 -14.08 -19.66 11.44
N VAL A 255 -15.36 -19.47 11.77
CA VAL A 255 -16.43 -19.36 10.77
C VAL A 255 -16.56 -17.95 10.15
N ASN A 256 -15.69 -17.00 10.54
CA ASN A 256 -15.59 -15.73 9.85
C ASN A 256 -14.85 -15.90 8.50
N PRO A 257 -15.39 -15.42 7.36
CA PRO A 257 -14.75 -15.63 6.06
C PRO A 257 -13.33 -15.07 5.96
N ALA A 258 -13.02 -13.91 6.55
CA ALA A 258 -11.65 -13.39 6.51
C ALA A 258 -10.66 -14.30 7.26
N ILE A 259 -11.08 -14.87 8.40
CA ILE A 259 -10.24 -15.77 9.20
C ILE A 259 -10.07 -17.11 8.49
N ALA A 260 -11.16 -17.70 8.00
CA ALA A 260 -11.10 -18.97 7.28
C ALA A 260 -10.31 -18.86 5.96
N ALA A 261 -10.36 -17.73 5.23
CA ALA A 261 -9.47 -17.49 4.09
C ALA A 261 -8.00 -17.46 4.50
N ALA A 262 -7.66 -16.74 5.58
CA ALA A 262 -6.28 -16.65 6.07
C ALA A 262 -5.73 -18.01 6.54
N ILE A 263 -6.57 -18.85 7.16
CA ILE A 263 -6.21 -20.23 7.52
C ILE A 263 -6.05 -21.09 6.26
N ALA A 264 -7.01 -21.03 5.33
CA ALA A 264 -6.99 -21.82 4.10
C ALA A 264 -5.80 -21.48 3.19
N GLU A 265 -5.39 -20.22 3.10
CA GLU A 265 -4.20 -19.80 2.35
C GLU A 265 -2.91 -20.43 2.92
N ARG A 266 -2.81 -20.52 4.25
CA ARG A 266 -1.69 -21.19 4.93
C ARG A 266 -1.73 -22.71 4.77
N LEU A 267 -2.92 -23.31 4.89
CA LEU A 267 -3.11 -24.73 4.62
C LEU A 267 -2.72 -25.08 3.18
N LEU A 268 -3.08 -24.23 2.22
CA LEU A 268 -2.71 -24.39 0.82
C LEU A 268 -1.19 -24.31 0.62
N ALA A 269 -0.52 -23.32 1.25
CA ALA A 269 0.94 -23.20 1.21
C ALA A 269 1.66 -24.41 1.83
N ALA A 270 1.02 -25.11 2.78
CA ALA A 270 1.50 -26.33 3.40
C ALA A 270 1.05 -27.63 2.68
N ASP A 271 0.56 -27.53 1.44
CA ASP A 271 0.07 -28.65 0.60
C ASP A 271 -1.13 -29.42 1.22
N ARG A 272 -1.89 -28.77 2.12
CA ARG A 272 -3.08 -29.31 2.80
C ARG A 272 -4.38 -28.80 2.15
N ALA A 273 -4.46 -28.88 0.82
CA ALA A 273 -5.55 -28.28 0.05
C ALA A 273 -6.96 -28.80 0.42
N SER A 274 -7.08 -30.08 0.81
CA SER A 274 -8.37 -30.65 1.25
C SER A 274 -8.87 -30.03 2.56
N GLU A 275 -7.97 -29.77 3.51
CA GLU A 275 -8.30 -29.11 4.77
C GLU A 275 -8.57 -27.61 4.57
N ALA A 276 -7.85 -26.98 3.64
CA ALA A 276 -8.10 -25.62 3.23
C ALA A 276 -9.54 -25.48 2.71
N LEU A 277 -9.97 -26.41 1.85
CA LEU A 277 -11.34 -26.40 1.32
C LEU A 277 -12.38 -26.60 2.43
N ALA A 278 -12.19 -27.56 3.33
CA ALA A 278 -13.11 -27.81 4.44
C ALA A 278 -13.24 -26.59 5.36
N THR A 279 -12.12 -25.88 5.61
CA THR A 279 -12.10 -24.62 6.37
C THR A 279 -12.94 -23.55 5.69
N LEU A 280 -12.83 -23.44 4.35
CA LEU A 280 -13.63 -22.50 3.59
C LEU A 280 -15.13 -22.89 3.61
N GLU A 281 -15.45 -24.16 3.38
CA GLU A 281 -16.85 -24.63 3.39
C GLU A 281 -17.54 -24.37 4.74
N GLY A 282 -16.81 -24.45 5.85
CA GLY A 282 -17.32 -24.12 7.19
C GLY A 282 -17.74 -22.65 7.37
N ALA A 283 -17.15 -21.72 6.62
CA ALA A 283 -17.46 -20.29 6.68
C ALA A 283 -18.38 -19.80 5.52
N ASP A 284 -18.79 -20.70 4.62
CA ASP A 284 -19.61 -20.36 3.45
C ASP A 284 -21.00 -19.81 3.85
N GLY A 285 -21.55 -20.29 4.97
CA GLY A 285 -22.79 -19.76 5.54
C GLY A 285 -22.69 -18.27 5.91
N ALA A 286 -21.59 -17.87 6.54
CA ALA A 286 -21.33 -16.47 6.89
C ALA A 286 -21.01 -15.62 5.65
N PHE A 287 -20.26 -16.19 4.70
CA PHE A 287 -19.98 -15.55 3.43
C PHE A 287 -21.26 -15.19 2.65
N ARG A 288 -22.24 -16.11 2.59
CA ARG A 288 -23.53 -15.90 1.90
C ARG A 288 -24.44 -14.87 2.56
N GLN A 289 -24.25 -14.56 3.84
CA GLN A 289 -24.97 -13.49 4.53
C GLN A 289 -24.52 -12.08 4.07
N GLY A 290 -23.48 -12.00 3.24
CA GLY A 290 -22.93 -10.76 2.71
C GLY A 290 -21.75 -10.25 3.54
N GLY A 291 -21.30 -9.04 3.21
CA GLY A 291 -20.08 -8.45 3.75
C GLY A 291 -18.97 -8.35 2.70
N HIS A 292 -17.88 -7.68 3.07
CA HIS A 292 -16.73 -7.47 2.20
C HIS A 292 -15.58 -8.39 2.63
N TRP A 293 -15.33 -9.43 1.83
CA TRP A 293 -14.37 -10.50 2.11
C TRP A 293 -13.42 -10.67 0.91
N PRO A 294 -12.46 -9.75 0.70
CA PRO A 294 -11.70 -9.66 -0.55
C PRO A 294 -10.89 -10.92 -0.88
N ASP A 295 -10.38 -11.62 0.14
CA ASP A 295 -9.54 -12.81 -0.06
C ASP A 295 -10.32 -14.12 -0.22
N TRP A 296 -11.59 -14.17 0.21
CA TRP A 296 -12.35 -15.41 0.29
C TRP A 296 -12.47 -16.13 -1.07
N GLN A 297 -12.95 -15.42 -2.08
CA GLN A 297 -13.10 -15.93 -3.45
C GLN A 297 -11.76 -16.37 -4.02
N ARG A 298 -10.74 -15.52 -3.87
CA ARG A 298 -9.40 -15.78 -4.42
C ARG A 298 -8.85 -17.08 -3.86
N VAL A 299 -8.82 -17.21 -2.53
CA VAL A 299 -8.28 -18.40 -1.85
C VAL A 299 -9.11 -19.64 -2.18
N ARG A 300 -10.44 -19.54 -2.24
CA ARG A 300 -11.29 -20.68 -2.63
C ARG A 300 -10.99 -21.18 -4.04
N ILE A 301 -10.83 -20.27 -5.01
CA ILE A 301 -10.47 -20.62 -6.39
C ILE A 301 -9.08 -21.28 -6.45
N GLU A 302 -8.10 -20.74 -5.72
CA GLU A 302 -6.75 -21.32 -5.65
C GLU A 302 -6.75 -22.73 -5.05
N VAL A 303 -7.54 -22.95 -3.99
CA VAL A 303 -7.72 -24.27 -3.36
C VAL A 303 -8.41 -25.26 -4.31
N LEU A 304 -9.45 -24.83 -5.05
CA LEU A 304 -10.12 -25.68 -6.03
C LEU A 304 -9.19 -26.06 -7.20
N ASP A 305 -8.39 -25.12 -7.69
CA ASP A 305 -7.36 -25.38 -8.70
C ASP A 305 -6.34 -26.42 -8.18
N ALA A 306 -5.85 -26.25 -6.96
CA ALA A 306 -4.88 -27.18 -6.35
C ALA A 306 -5.43 -28.60 -6.15
N LEU A 307 -6.73 -28.73 -5.87
CA LEU A 307 -7.43 -30.01 -5.80
C LEU A 307 -7.77 -30.61 -7.17
N GLY A 308 -7.44 -29.95 -8.28
CA GLY A 308 -7.81 -30.39 -9.63
C GLY A 308 -9.32 -30.26 -9.92
N ARG A 309 -10.08 -29.52 -9.11
CA ARG A 309 -11.51 -29.25 -9.30
C ARG A 309 -11.71 -28.08 -10.27
N SER A 310 -11.17 -28.22 -11.48
CA SER A 310 -11.09 -27.12 -12.46
C SER A 310 -12.47 -26.59 -12.89
N SER A 311 -13.49 -27.45 -12.99
CA SER A 311 -14.86 -27.01 -13.30
C SER A 311 -15.39 -26.02 -12.26
N ASP A 312 -15.23 -26.37 -10.99
CA ASP A 312 -15.76 -25.60 -9.86
C ASP A 312 -14.97 -24.29 -9.72
N ALA A 313 -13.66 -24.34 -9.96
CA ALA A 313 -12.83 -23.15 -9.99
C ALA A 313 -13.18 -22.20 -11.16
N GLN A 314 -13.63 -22.73 -12.31
CA GLN A 314 -14.12 -21.91 -13.42
C GLN A 314 -15.48 -21.27 -13.10
N GLU A 315 -16.38 -22.03 -12.48
CA GLU A 315 -17.68 -21.51 -12.03
C GLU A 315 -17.50 -20.39 -11.00
N ASP A 316 -16.61 -20.58 -10.02
CA ASP A 316 -16.32 -19.56 -9.01
C ASP A 316 -15.76 -18.27 -9.59
N ARG A 317 -14.85 -18.36 -10.56
CA ARG A 317 -14.33 -17.18 -11.29
C ARG A 317 -15.45 -16.43 -11.98
N TRP A 318 -16.36 -17.16 -12.64
CA TRP A 318 -17.50 -16.56 -13.32
C TRP A 318 -18.45 -15.87 -12.33
N GLN A 319 -18.81 -16.54 -11.24
CA GLN A 319 -19.67 -15.95 -10.21
C GLN A 319 -19.03 -14.76 -9.49
N ALA A 320 -17.71 -14.76 -9.30
CA ALA A 320 -16.97 -13.63 -8.73
C ALA A 320 -17.00 -12.42 -9.67
N PHE A 321 -16.82 -12.65 -10.98
CA PHE A 321 -17.04 -11.64 -12.01
C PHE A 321 -18.48 -11.09 -11.97
N GLU A 322 -19.51 -11.94 -11.98
CA GLU A 322 -20.91 -11.48 -12.01
C GLU A 322 -21.29 -10.66 -10.76
N ARG A 323 -20.75 -11.02 -9.59
CA ARG A 323 -21.02 -10.31 -8.33
C ARG A 323 -20.36 -8.94 -8.24
N GLY A 324 -19.14 -8.80 -8.77
CA GLY A 324 -18.32 -7.60 -8.58
C GLY A 324 -18.06 -6.78 -9.84
N LEU A 325 -18.41 -7.28 -11.03
CA LEU A 325 -17.89 -6.83 -12.32
C LEU A 325 -16.35 -6.70 -12.30
N ASP A 326 -15.67 -7.71 -11.76
CA ASP A 326 -14.22 -7.68 -11.64
C ASP A 326 -13.58 -8.27 -12.91
N ALA A 327 -12.86 -7.40 -13.65
CA ALA A 327 -12.18 -7.77 -14.88
C ALA A 327 -11.04 -8.78 -14.67
N GLY A 328 -10.41 -8.80 -13.49
CA GLY A 328 -9.38 -9.78 -13.15
C GLY A 328 -9.94 -11.21 -13.18
N TYR A 329 -11.10 -11.43 -12.58
CA TYR A 329 -11.75 -12.75 -12.60
C TYR A 329 -12.22 -13.16 -13.99
N LEU A 330 -12.76 -12.23 -14.81
CA LEU A 330 -13.11 -12.55 -16.20
C LEU A 330 -11.88 -12.91 -17.04
N ARG A 331 -10.79 -12.13 -16.97
CA ARG A 331 -9.52 -12.47 -17.66
C ARG A 331 -8.99 -13.84 -17.22
N ALA A 332 -9.06 -14.13 -15.93
CA ALA A 332 -8.60 -15.40 -15.38
C ALA A 332 -9.46 -16.61 -15.82
N HIS A 333 -10.76 -16.40 -16.02
CA HIS A 333 -11.70 -17.38 -16.59
C HIS A 333 -11.37 -17.63 -18.06
N LEU A 334 -11.39 -16.58 -18.89
CA LEU A 334 -11.15 -16.67 -20.35
C LEU A 334 -9.82 -17.35 -20.68
N LYS A 335 -8.73 -17.00 -19.96
CA LYS A 335 -7.39 -17.59 -20.17
C LYS A 335 -7.34 -19.12 -20.00
N ARG A 336 -8.30 -19.71 -19.30
CA ARG A 336 -8.33 -21.15 -18.98
C ARG A 336 -9.33 -21.93 -19.82
N LEU A 337 -10.05 -21.27 -20.72
CA LEU A 337 -10.91 -21.93 -21.69
C LEU A 337 -10.08 -22.46 -22.86
N PRO A 338 -10.54 -23.52 -23.55
CA PRO A 338 -9.98 -23.92 -24.83
C PRO A 338 -10.04 -22.77 -25.85
N ASP A 339 -9.14 -22.79 -26.82
CA ASP A 339 -9.19 -21.87 -27.96
C ASP A 339 -10.59 -21.89 -28.59
N PHE A 340 -11.13 -20.71 -28.94
CA PHE A 340 -12.47 -20.46 -29.51
C PHE A 340 -13.65 -20.39 -28.52
N ASP A 341 -13.57 -21.03 -27.35
CA ASP A 341 -14.62 -20.92 -26.31
C ASP A 341 -14.56 -19.58 -25.56
N ASP A 342 -13.40 -18.93 -25.57
CA ASP A 342 -13.14 -17.62 -24.95
C ASP A 342 -13.96 -16.49 -25.60
N ILE A 343 -14.10 -16.48 -26.92
CA ILE A 343 -14.88 -15.47 -27.65
C ILE A 343 -16.36 -15.53 -27.26
N GLU A 344 -16.94 -16.73 -27.19
CA GLU A 344 -18.35 -16.91 -26.80
C GLU A 344 -18.56 -16.51 -25.33
N ALA A 345 -17.63 -16.91 -24.45
CA ALA A 345 -17.68 -16.54 -23.03
C ALA A 345 -17.52 -15.03 -22.82
N GLU A 346 -16.64 -14.37 -23.57
CA GLU A 346 -16.47 -12.91 -23.53
C GLU A 346 -17.74 -12.20 -23.99
N GLU A 347 -18.35 -12.62 -25.10
CA GLU A 347 -19.60 -12.02 -25.58
C GLU A 347 -20.73 -12.18 -24.55
N ARG A 348 -20.83 -13.35 -23.91
CA ARG A 348 -21.77 -13.59 -22.81
C ARG A 348 -21.52 -12.65 -21.64
N ALA A 349 -20.25 -12.44 -21.27
CA ALA A 349 -19.87 -11.54 -20.18
C ALA A 349 -20.24 -10.09 -20.50
N LEU A 350 -19.88 -9.59 -21.69
CA LEU A 350 -20.21 -8.23 -22.12
C LEU A 350 -21.71 -8.00 -22.23
N GLY A 351 -22.47 -9.03 -22.65
CA GLY A 351 -23.94 -9.03 -22.62
C GLY A 351 -24.51 -8.91 -21.21
N PHE A 352 -23.92 -9.60 -20.23
CA PHE A 352 -24.27 -9.48 -18.82
C PHE A 352 -23.97 -8.06 -18.29
N VAL A 353 -22.77 -7.54 -18.51
CA VAL A 353 -22.37 -6.18 -18.08
C VAL A 353 -23.30 -5.11 -18.63
N SER A 354 -23.66 -5.21 -19.91
CA SER A 354 -24.54 -4.23 -20.57
C SER A 354 -25.95 -4.16 -19.96
N ARG A 355 -26.39 -5.21 -19.27
CA ARG A 355 -27.70 -5.31 -18.61
C ARG A 355 -27.63 -5.10 -17.09
N HIS A 356 -26.44 -4.85 -16.56
CA HIS A 356 -26.24 -4.69 -15.12
C HIS A 356 -27.03 -3.48 -14.57
N SER A 357 -27.61 -3.61 -13.38
CA SER A 357 -28.49 -2.58 -12.81
C SER A 357 -27.76 -1.27 -12.55
N SER A 358 -26.52 -1.32 -12.04
CA SER A 358 -25.70 -0.12 -11.86
C SER A 358 -25.07 0.34 -13.18
N PHE A 359 -25.53 1.47 -13.70
CA PHE A 359 -25.01 2.11 -14.91
C PHE A 359 -23.52 2.42 -14.81
N HIS A 360 -23.08 3.14 -13.75
CA HIS A 360 -21.69 3.58 -13.64
C HIS A 360 -20.70 2.43 -13.43
N GLN A 361 -21.10 1.36 -12.73
CA GLN A 361 -20.25 0.16 -12.61
C GLN A 361 -20.09 -0.54 -13.96
N ALA A 362 -21.18 -0.70 -14.72
CA ALA A 362 -21.13 -1.27 -16.05
C ALA A 362 -20.28 -0.44 -17.01
N LEU A 363 -20.45 0.89 -17.01
CA LEU A 363 -19.65 1.79 -17.82
C LEU A 363 -18.17 1.73 -17.43
N ALA A 364 -17.85 1.75 -16.13
CA ALA A 364 -16.47 1.61 -15.66
C ALA A 364 -15.82 0.32 -16.15
N PHE A 365 -16.54 -0.81 -16.06
CA PHE A 365 -16.05 -2.07 -16.58
C PHE A 365 -15.80 -2.01 -18.09
N LEU A 366 -16.75 -1.53 -18.89
CA LEU A 366 -16.63 -1.53 -20.35
C LEU A 366 -15.50 -0.62 -20.84
N ILE A 367 -15.17 0.45 -20.11
CA ILE A 367 -14.03 1.32 -20.41
C ILE A 367 -12.70 0.64 -20.02
N ASP A 368 -12.61 -0.04 -18.87
CA ASP A 368 -11.41 -0.79 -18.46
C ASP A 368 -11.19 -2.07 -19.29
N TRP A 369 -12.26 -2.66 -19.82
CA TRP A 369 -12.26 -3.82 -20.73
C TRP A 369 -12.11 -3.45 -22.23
N PRO A 370 -11.67 -2.25 -22.55
CA PRO A 370 -11.92 -1.53 -23.82
C PRO A 370 -13.08 -1.99 -24.74
N ALA A 371 -14.25 -2.35 -24.21
CA ALA A 371 -15.44 -2.72 -25.00
C ALA A 371 -16.23 -1.47 -25.45
N LEU A 372 -15.57 -0.59 -26.21
CA LEU A 372 -16.06 0.76 -26.51
C LEU A 372 -17.40 0.81 -27.25
N GLU A 373 -17.69 -0.16 -28.12
CA GLU A 373 -18.96 -0.24 -28.83
C GLU A 373 -20.12 -0.54 -27.85
N ARG A 374 -19.91 -1.45 -26.90
CA ARG A 374 -20.87 -1.76 -25.83
C ARG A 374 -21.03 -0.58 -24.88
N ALA A 375 -19.94 0.11 -24.54
CA ALA A 375 -19.98 1.32 -23.70
C ALA A 375 -20.81 2.43 -24.37
N ALA A 376 -20.59 2.67 -25.66
CA ALA A 376 -21.37 3.64 -26.43
C ALA A 376 -22.86 3.26 -26.49
N GLY A 377 -23.16 1.98 -26.75
CA GLY A 377 -24.52 1.46 -26.73
C GLY A 377 -25.22 1.64 -25.39
N LEU A 378 -24.51 1.35 -24.28
CA LEU A 378 -25.01 1.54 -22.91
C LEU A 378 -25.34 3.01 -22.64
N ILE A 379 -24.44 3.93 -22.99
CA ILE A 379 -24.63 5.37 -22.84
C ILE A 379 -25.88 5.83 -23.60
N MET A 380 -26.00 5.47 -24.89
CA MET A 380 -27.13 5.89 -25.71
C MET A 380 -28.46 5.33 -25.17
N ALA A 381 -28.49 4.06 -24.75
CA ALA A 381 -29.70 3.42 -24.27
C ALA A 381 -30.17 3.92 -22.90
N ARG A 382 -29.24 4.36 -22.03
CA ARG A 382 -29.51 4.74 -20.62
C ARG A 382 -28.96 6.12 -20.29
N THR A 383 -29.08 7.06 -21.22
CA THR A 383 -28.48 8.41 -21.11
C THR A 383 -28.93 9.13 -19.84
N ASP A 384 -30.18 8.95 -19.41
CA ASP A 384 -30.75 9.61 -18.23
C ASP A 384 -30.11 9.18 -16.90
N GLU A 385 -29.35 8.07 -16.89
CA GLU A 385 -28.62 7.59 -15.71
C GLU A 385 -27.20 8.19 -15.58
N LEU A 386 -26.77 9.01 -16.55
CA LEU A 386 -25.47 9.68 -16.50
C LEU A 386 -25.43 10.73 -15.38
N ASP A 387 -24.82 10.36 -14.25
CA ASP A 387 -24.46 11.30 -13.20
C ASP A 387 -23.09 11.96 -13.48
N GLY A 388 -23.14 13.24 -13.86
CA GLY A 388 -21.99 14.10 -14.13
C GLY A 388 -21.01 14.31 -12.97
N ASP A 389 -21.29 13.80 -11.75
CA ASP A 389 -20.40 13.97 -10.60
C ASP A 389 -19.26 12.95 -10.57
N HIS A 390 -19.41 11.86 -11.34
CA HIS A 390 -18.44 10.78 -11.48
C HIS A 390 -17.28 11.16 -12.42
N TYR A 391 -16.66 12.31 -12.19
CA TYR A 391 -15.64 12.89 -13.07
C TYR A 391 -14.44 11.96 -13.31
N TRP A 392 -14.08 11.16 -12.30
CA TRP A 392 -13.01 10.16 -12.36
C TRP A 392 -13.28 9.04 -13.39
N LEU A 393 -14.55 8.76 -13.69
CA LEU A 393 -14.99 7.77 -14.68
C LEU A 393 -15.33 8.44 -16.01
N LEU A 394 -16.11 9.52 -15.97
CA LEU A 394 -16.67 10.13 -17.17
C LEU A 394 -15.63 10.85 -18.04
N THR A 395 -14.57 11.40 -17.43
CA THR A 395 -13.46 12.00 -18.20
C THR A 395 -12.73 10.95 -19.04
N PRO A 396 -12.15 9.88 -18.46
CA PRO A 396 -11.49 8.87 -19.27
C PRO A 396 -12.45 8.14 -20.22
N ALA A 397 -13.74 8.00 -19.87
CA ALA A 397 -14.73 7.44 -20.77
C ALA A 397 -14.95 8.32 -22.02
N ALA A 398 -15.08 9.63 -21.87
CA ALA A 398 -15.22 10.55 -23.00
C ALA A 398 -13.99 10.52 -23.92
N ASP A 399 -12.79 10.54 -23.33
CA ASP A 399 -11.52 10.47 -24.06
C ASP A 399 -11.40 9.17 -24.86
N ALA A 400 -11.75 8.03 -24.26
CA ALA A 400 -11.72 6.72 -24.92
C ALA A 400 -12.74 6.61 -26.07
N LEU A 401 -13.89 7.28 -25.96
CA LEU A 401 -14.99 7.19 -26.93
C LEU A 401 -14.87 8.19 -28.08
N GLU A 402 -14.18 9.32 -27.89
CA GLU A 402 -14.14 10.45 -28.86
C GLU A 402 -13.76 10.02 -30.29
N GLN A 403 -12.82 9.08 -30.44
CA GLN A 403 -12.34 8.69 -31.77
C GLN A 403 -13.36 7.83 -32.54
N ARG A 404 -14.03 6.86 -31.92
CA ARG A 404 -14.88 5.89 -32.63
C ARG A 404 -16.38 6.09 -32.39
N HIS A 405 -16.75 6.75 -31.28
CA HIS A 405 -18.13 6.94 -30.83
C HIS A 405 -18.37 8.40 -30.39
N PRO A 406 -18.26 9.38 -31.31
CA PRO A 406 -18.27 10.82 -30.97
C PRO A 406 -19.58 11.28 -30.32
N LEU A 407 -20.72 10.67 -30.65
CA LEU A 407 -22.00 10.97 -29.99
C LEU A 407 -22.01 10.56 -28.52
N ALA A 408 -21.57 9.33 -28.21
CA ALA A 408 -21.51 8.86 -26.82
C ALA A 408 -20.54 9.71 -25.97
N ALA A 409 -19.37 10.05 -26.51
CA ALA A 409 -18.43 10.98 -25.87
C ALA A 409 -19.09 12.35 -25.60
N THR A 410 -19.84 12.88 -26.57
CA THR A 410 -20.58 14.14 -26.42
C THR A 410 -21.61 14.07 -25.28
N LEU A 411 -22.38 12.99 -25.16
CA LEU A 411 -23.39 12.84 -24.10
C LEU A 411 -22.74 12.79 -22.71
N VAL A 412 -21.62 12.09 -22.57
CA VAL A 412 -20.84 12.04 -21.32
C VAL A 412 -20.31 13.42 -20.92
N LEU A 413 -19.74 14.16 -21.87
CA LEU A 413 -19.25 15.52 -21.64
C LEU A 413 -20.39 16.46 -21.24
N ARG A 414 -21.54 16.36 -21.91
CA ARG A 414 -22.73 17.17 -21.59
C ARG A 414 -23.26 16.90 -20.19
N ALA A 415 -23.31 15.64 -19.74
CA ALA A 415 -23.71 15.33 -18.36
C ALA A 415 -22.82 16.02 -17.32
N MET A 416 -21.50 16.08 -17.55
CA MET A 416 -20.57 16.80 -16.68
C MET A 416 -20.75 18.33 -16.73
N ILE A 417 -21.07 18.88 -17.91
CA ILE A 417 -21.39 20.31 -18.09
C ILE A 417 -22.67 20.66 -17.35
N ASP A 418 -23.75 19.93 -17.61
CA ASP A 418 -25.07 20.18 -17.05
C ASP A 418 -25.02 20.11 -15.52
N LEU A 419 -24.42 19.07 -14.93
CA LEU A 419 -24.26 19.03 -13.46
C LEU A 419 -23.46 20.21 -12.92
N SER A 420 -22.34 20.56 -13.56
CA SER A 420 -21.49 21.65 -13.10
C SER A 420 -22.24 22.98 -13.06
N LEU A 421 -23.09 23.22 -14.07
CA LEU A 421 -23.90 24.42 -14.16
C LEU A 421 -25.12 24.34 -13.25
N ASP A 422 -25.92 23.28 -13.28
CA ASP A 422 -27.14 23.15 -12.46
C ASP A 422 -26.83 23.22 -10.96
N ALA A 423 -25.78 22.53 -10.50
CA ALA A 423 -25.35 22.56 -9.10
C ALA A 423 -24.44 23.75 -8.74
N ALA A 424 -24.22 24.69 -9.67
CA ALA A 424 -23.39 25.89 -9.49
C ALA A 424 -21.97 25.60 -8.93
N LYS A 425 -21.33 24.52 -9.40
CA LYS A 425 -19.97 24.12 -9.00
C LYS A 425 -18.93 25.04 -9.65
N TYR A 426 -18.82 26.28 -9.19
CA TYR A 426 -17.98 27.34 -9.78
C TYR A 426 -16.53 26.94 -10.05
N LYS A 427 -15.91 26.11 -9.19
CA LYS A 427 -14.55 25.60 -9.39
C LYS A 427 -14.41 24.70 -10.63
N ARG A 428 -15.51 24.15 -11.14
CA ARG A 428 -15.55 23.28 -12.33
C ARG A 428 -15.87 24.03 -13.62
N TYR A 429 -16.22 25.32 -13.58
CA TYR A 429 -16.65 26.05 -14.78
C TYR A 429 -15.60 26.06 -15.90
N GLY A 430 -14.31 26.26 -15.57
CA GLY A 430 -13.25 26.20 -16.57
C GLY A 430 -13.02 24.79 -17.16
N HIS A 431 -13.44 23.72 -16.48
CA HIS A 431 -13.45 22.37 -17.04
C HIS A 431 -14.67 22.18 -17.95
N ALA A 432 -15.85 22.59 -17.50
CA ALA A 432 -17.08 22.54 -18.28
C ALA A 432 -16.97 23.33 -19.60
N ALA A 433 -16.33 24.51 -19.59
CA ALA A 433 -16.11 25.30 -20.81
C ALA A 433 -15.26 24.54 -21.84
N ARG A 434 -14.18 23.88 -21.39
CA ARG A 434 -13.36 23.00 -22.24
C ARG A 434 -14.14 21.79 -22.76
N HIS A 435 -15.00 21.19 -21.93
CA HIS A 435 -15.90 20.12 -22.38
C HIS A 435 -16.87 20.61 -23.45
N LEU A 436 -17.36 21.85 -23.36
CA LEU A 436 -18.24 22.43 -24.37
C LEU A 436 -17.51 22.64 -25.70
N GLN A 437 -16.27 23.13 -25.66
CA GLN A 437 -15.41 23.25 -26.85
C GLN A 437 -15.14 21.88 -27.49
N THR A 438 -14.90 20.85 -26.67
CA THR A 438 -14.74 19.46 -27.15
C THR A 438 -16.02 18.96 -27.81
N CYS A 439 -17.19 19.21 -27.21
CA CYS A 439 -18.48 18.90 -27.82
C CYS A 439 -18.68 19.59 -29.18
N GLU A 440 -18.16 20.81 -29.36
CA GLU A 440 -18.23 21.52 -30.65
C GLU A 440 -17.39 20.84 -31.72
N HIS A 441 -16.18 20.39 -31.36
CA HIS A 441 -15.30 19.65 -32.26
C HIS A 441 -15.94 18.31 -32.67
N LEU A 442 -16.43 17.54 -31.68
CA LEU A 442 -17.09 16.26 -31.89
C LEU A 442 -18.32 16.37 -32.78
N ALA A 443 -19.10 17.44 -32.64
CA ALA A 443 -20.32 17.67 -33.43
C ALA A 443 -20.07 17.71 -34.94
N ARG A 444 -18.87 18.04 -35.39
CA ARG A 444 -18.49 18.04 -36.83
C ARG A 444 -18.36 16.62 -37.41
N ARG A 445 -18.33 15.61 -36.54
CA ARG A 445 -18.16 14.18 -36.86
C ARG A 445 -19.41 13.36 -36.50
N ILE A 446 -20.52 14.02 -36.16
CA ILE A 446 -21.79 13.39 -35.80
C ILE A 446 -22.82 13.78 -36.85
N ASP A 447 -23.20 12.81 -37.69
CA ASP A 447 -24.23 13.02 -38.72
C ASP A 447 -25.64 12.93 -38.14
N ASP A 448 -25.85 12.00 -37.20
CA ASP A 448 -27.12 11.78 -36.50
C ASP A 448 -26.91 11.85 -34.98
N PHE A 449 -27.72 12.68 -34.31
CA PHE A 449 -27.73 12.82 -32.85
C PHE A 449 -28.69 11.85 -32.16
N ALA A 450 -29.31 10.92 -32.88
CA ALA A 450 -30.15 9.83 -32.35
C ALA A 450 -31.26 10.31 -31.39
N GLY A 451 -31.91 11.44 -31.73
CA GLY A 451 -32.97 12.04 -30.91
C GLY A 451 -32.49 13.01 -29.83
N HIS A 452 -31.18 13.11 -29.57
CA HIS A 452 -30.62 14.13 -28.68
C HIS A 452 -30.47 15.49 -29.39
N PRO A 453 -30.43 16.62 -28.64
CA PRO A 453 -30.20 17.93 -29.25
C PRO A 453 -28.86 17.99 -29.99
N ASN A 454 -28.86 18.51 -31.21
CA ASN A 454 -27.62 18.87 -31.89
C ASN A 454 -26.85 19.94 -31.09
N HIS A 455 -25.58 20.19 -31.45
CA HIS A 455 -24.72 21.10 -30.68
C HIS A 455 -25.29 22.52 -30.57
N ALA A 456 -25.82 23.08 -31.67
CA ALA A 456 -26.39 24.43 -31.66
C ALA A 456 -27.60 24.55 -30.71
N ASN A 457 -28.50 23.56 -30.74
CA ASN A 457 -29.67 23.54 -29.88
C ASN A 457 -29.29 23.35 -28.40
N TYR A 458 -28.29 22.52 -28.11
CA TYR A 458 -27.76 22.34 -26.75
C TYR A 458 -27.15 23.64 -26.20
N VAL A 459 -26.33 24.34 -26.97
CA VAL A 459 -25.75 25.63 -26.58
C VAL A 459 -26.83 26.70 -26.38
N ALA A 460 -27.85 26.74 -27.24
CA ALA A 460 -28.95 27.69 -27.11
C ALA A 460 -29.73 27.46 -25.81
N ASP A 461 -29.98 26.19 -25.45
CA ASP A 461 -30.62 25.83 -24.19
C ASP A 461 -29.75 26.19 -22.96
N LEU A 462 -28.45 25.87 -23.00
CA LEU A 462 -27.50 26.26 -21.94
C LEU A 462 -27.49 27.79 -21.73
N ARG A 463 -27.44 28.57 -22.81
CA ARG A 463 -27.51 30.04 -22.71
C ARG A 463 -28.80 30.50 -22.05
N ARG A 464 -29.94 29.89 -22.40
CA ARG A 464 -31.25 30.21 -21.81
C ARG A 464 -31.30 29.91 -20.31
N ARG A 465 -30.82 28.74 -19.86
CA ARG A 465 -30.83 28.33 -18.44
C ARG A 465 -29.76 29.02 -17.60
N HIS A 466 -28.61 29.33 -18.18
CA HIS A 466 -27.38 29.67 -17.46
C HIS A 466 -26.68 30.94 -17.95
N ALA A 467 -27.38 31.88 -18.60
CA ALA A 467 -26.83 33.14 -19.08
C ALA A 467 -25.98 33.92 -18.04
N ARG A 468 -26.34 33.83 -16.75
CA ARG A 468 -25.69 34.57 -15.66
C ARG A 468 -24.41 33.91 -15.11
N LYS A 469 -24.07 32.70 -15.56
CA LYS A 469 -22.86 31.99 -15.11
C LYS A 469 -21.64 32.47 -15.90
N ILE A 470 -21.28 33.74 -15.72
CA ILE A 470 -20.25 34.45 -16.50
C ILE A 470 -18.91 33.70 -16.47
N GLY A 471 -18.49 33.19 -15.30
CA GLY A 471 -17.24 32.43 -15.18
C GLY A 471 -17.19 31.10 -15.94
N PHE A 472 -18.28 30.64 -16.56
CA PHE A 472 -18.29 29.54 -17.52
C PHE A 472 -18.22 30.04 -18.96
N TRP A 473 -18.91 31.14 -19.29
CA TRP A 473 -18.93 31.70 -20.63
C TRP A 473 -17.64 32.46 -20.99
N ASP A 474 -16.94 33.00 -20.00
CA ASP A 474 -15.71 33.79 -20.15
C ASP A 474 -14.42 32.96 -19.91
N ALA A 475 -14.56 31.67 -19.56
CA ALA A 475 -13.45 30.74 -19.33
C ALA A 475 -13.01 30.06 -20.63
#